data_AF-A0A6I4W3J9-F1
#
_entry.id   AF-A0A6I4W3J9-F1
#
_cell.length_a   1.000
_cell.length_b   1.000
_cell.length_c   1.000
_cell.angle_alpha   90.00
_cell.angle_beta   90.00
_cell.angle_gamma   90.00
#
_symmetry.space_group_name_H-M   'P 1'
#
loop_
_entity.id
_entity.type
_entity.pdbx_description
1 polymer ?
#
loop_
_entity_poly.entity_id
_entity_poly.type
_entity_poly.pdbx_seq_one_letter_code
_entity_poly.pdbx_strand_id
1 'polypeptide(L)'
;MSVCPGCGLDLPGAREGAGSAYRASPECLELYGEVIAFGMAHPAELGRWHQTCTDAYRLQHLAPSTKPITTAFALNALYLVFERGFTGVQAREAHGYLADTVAAWPEFERAPSVGAVTVFDVAMAGTVAEHADRVQEWGRSVWAAWSHVHADVAAMTDRQLDGWRPTA
;
A
#
# COMPACT_ATOMS: atom_id res chain seq x y z
N MET A 1 12.12 20.56 -10.27
CA MET A 1 11.39 19.33 -10.63
C MET A 1 12.15 18.19 -10.01
N SER A 2 11.45 17.32 -9.31
CA SER A 2 11.97 16.21 -8.52
C SER A 2 11.19 14.97 -8.95
N VAL A 3 11.87 14.05 -9.65
CA VAL A 3 11.27 12.78 -10.08
C VAL A 3 11.42 11.78 -8.94
N CYS A 4 10.29 11.31 -8.39
CA CYS A 4 10.28 10.31 -7.35
C CYS A 4 10.92 9.01 -7.84
N PRO A 5 12.00 8.50 -7.22
CA PRO A 5 12.63 7.26 -7.67
C PRO A 5 11.71 6.04 -7.52
N GLY A 6 10.74 6.09 -6.60
CA GLY A 6 9.80 5.00 -6.34
C GLY A 6 8.74 4.88 -7.41
N CYS A 7 7.87 5.88 -7.52
CA CYS A 7 6.70 5.85 -8.40
C CYS A 7 6.86 6.62 -9.73
N GLY A 8 7.95 7.36 -9.93
CA GLY A 8 8.19 8.15 -11.14
C GLY A 8 7.42 9.49 -11.20
N LEU A 9 6.65 9.82 -10.17
CA LEU A 9 5.93 11.09 -10.08
C LEU A 9 6.91 12.27 -10.13
N ASP A 10 6.67 13.21 -11.04
CA ASP A 10 7.45 14.45 -11.18
C ASP A 10 6.73 15.60 -10.49
N LEU A 11 7.31 16.10 -9.40
CA LEU A 11 6.73 17.21 -8.63
C LEU A 11 7.63 18.45 -8.65
N PRO A 12 7.04 19.66 -8.56
CA PRO A 12 7.80 20.86 -8.26
C PRO A 12 8.53 20.69 -6.91
N GLY A 13 9.85 20.81 -6.94
CA GLY A 13 10.68 20.59 -5.77
C GLY A 13 12.15 20.50 -6.12
N ALA A 14 12.96 20.78 -5.10
CA ALA A 14 14.41 20.67 -5.10
C ALA A 14 14.93 20.37 -3.69
N ARG A 15 14.06 19.82 -2.80
CA ARG A 15 14.43 19.61 -1.41
C ARG A 15 15.48 18.50 -1.35
N GLU A 16 16.61 18.81 -0.74
CA GLU A 16 17.50 17.76 -0.26
C GLU A 16 16.82 17.11 0.96
N GLY A 17 16.48 15.84 0.82
CA GLY A 17 15.84 15.07 1.88
C GLY A 17 16.86 14.44 2.82
N ALA A 18 16.52 14.38 4.11
CA ALA A 18 17.07 13.34 4.96
C ALA A 18 16.70 11.96 4.40
N GLY A 19 17.53 10.95 4.63
CA GLY A 19 17.25 9.58 4.16
C GLY A 19 15.87 9.10 4.63
N SER A 20 15.03 8.67 3.69
CA SER A 20 13.71 8.10 3.98
C SER A 20 13.79 6.56 4.05
N ALA A 21 12.92 5.95 4.87
CA ALA A 21 12.70 4.50 4.84
C ALA A 21 12.06 4.03 3.52
N TYR A 22 11.51 4.96 2.74
CA TYR A 22 10.93 4.75 1.43
C TYR A 22 11.92 5.17 0.34
N ARG A 23 11.92 4.44 -0.79
CA ARG A 23 12.54 4.91 -2.03
C ARG A 23 11.65 5.96 -2.67
N ALA A 24 11.56 7.14 -2.05
CA ALA A 24 10.68 8.24 -2.45
C ALA A 24 11.44 9.57 -2.46
N SER A 25 11.02 10.51 -3.32
CA SER A 25 11.46 11.90 -3.18
C SER A 25 10.82 12.54 -1.95
N PRO A 26 11.42 13.59 -1.36
CA PRO A 26 10.83 14.30 -0.24
C PRO A 26 9.43 14.83 -0.56
N GLU A 27 9.23 15.37 -1.76
CA GLU A 27 7.95 15.93 -2.21
C GLU A 27 6.87 14.85 -2.32
N CYS A 28 7.20 13.66 -2.84
CA CYS A 28 6.26 12.55 -2.91
C CYS A 28 5.86 12.04 -1.52
N LEU A 29 6.82 12.03 -0.57
CA LEU A 29 6.56 11.63 0.80
C LEU A 29 5.71 12.66 1.56
N GLU A 30 5.94 13.94 1.32
CA GLU A 30 5.12 15.04 1.86
C GLU A 30 3.68 14.93 1.38
N LEU A 31 3.47 14.74 0.06
CA LEU A 31 2.15 14.53 -0.53
C LEU A 31 1.44 13.30 0.03
N TYR A 32 2.17 12.21 0.26
CA TYR A 32 1.64 11.04 0.95
C TYR A 32 1.23 11.33 2.40
N GLY A 33 2.00 12.15 3.11
CA GLY A 33 1.63 12.65 4.44
C GLY A 33 0.31 13.41 4.44
N GLU A 34 0.09 14.26 3.44
CA GLU A 34 -1.18 15.00 3.28
C GLU A 34 -2.36 14.07 3.01
N VAL A 35 -2.21 13.08 2.13
CA VAL A 35 -3.23 12.05 1.85
C VAL A 35 -3.60 11.29 3.12
N ILE A 36 -2.60 10.87 3.90
CA ILE A 36 -2.84 10.17 5.18
C ILE A 36 -3.53 11.09 6.19
N ALA A 37 -3.09 12.34 6.33
CA ALA A 37 -3.70 13.31 7.24
C ALA A 37 -5.18 13.58 6.87
N PHE A 38 -5.49 13.72 5.59
CA PHE A 38 -6.86 13.87 5.11
C PHE A 38 -7.73 12.65 5.46
N GLY A 39 -7.19 11.44 5.26
CA GLY A 39 -7.85 10.20 5.65
C GLY A 39 -8.15 10.12 7.15
N MET A 40 -7.19 10.54 7.99
CA MET A 40 -7.36 10.56 9.45
C MET A 40 -8.37 11.62 9.93
N ALA A 41 -8.56 12.70 9.17
CA ALA A 41 -9.57 13.72 9.45
C ALA A 41 -11.01 13.26 9.13
N HIS A 42 -11.17 12.19 8.33
CA HIS A 42 -12.48 11.64 7.91
C HIS A 42 -12.57 10.12 8.19
N PRO A 43 -12.44 9.70 9.46
CA PRO A 43 -12.28 8.28 9.78
C PRO A 43 -13.54 7.44 9.52
N ALA A 44 -14.73 8.04 9.57
CA ALA A 44 -15.99 7.32 9.34
C ALA A 44 -16.11 6.87 7.87
N GLU A 45 -15.63 7.69 6.94
CA GLU A 45 -15.71 7.45 5.51
C GLU A 45 -14.45 6.73 4.97
N LEU A 46 -13.27 7.12 5.47
CA LEU A 46 -11.98 6.70 4.90
C LEU A 46 -11.21 5.70 5.75
N GLY A 47 -11.61 5.46 7.01
CA GLY A 47 -10.90 4.54 7.91
C GLY A 47 -10.74 3.13 7.31
N ARG A 48 -11.76 2.66 6.58
CA ARG A 48 -11.74 1.36 5.90
C ARG A 48 -10.71 1.22 4.77
N TRP A 49 -10.15 2.33 4.29
CA TRP A 49 -9.20 2.38 3.18
C TRP A 49 -7.78 2.79 3.60
N HIS A 50 -7.58 3.19 4.86
CA HIS A 50 -6.28 3.66 5.36
C HIS A 50 -5.16 2.64 5.16
N GLN A 51 -5.43 1.35 5.44
CA GLN A 51 -4.46 0.28 5.24
C GLN A 51 -4.14 0.08 3.74
N THR A 52 -5.16 0.09 2.87
CA THR A 52 -4.99 0.02 1.41
C THR A 52 -4.10 1.15 0.89
N CYS A 53 -4.31 2.38 1.35
CA CYS A 53 -3.48 3.54 1.02
C CYS A 53 -2.02 3.33 1.45
N THR A 54 -1.82 2.83 2.69
CA THR A 54 -0.48 2.56 3.23
C THR A 54 0.26 1.48 2.44
N ASP A 55 -0.43 0.40 2.09
CA ASP A 55 0.17 -0.74 1.39
C ASP A 55 0.45 -0.43 -0.08
N ALA A 56 -0.44 0.31 -0.75
CA ALA A 56 -0.19 0.81 -2.10
C ALA A 56 1.07 1.69 -2.16
N TYR A 57 1.20 2.64 -1.23
CA TYR A 57 2.38 3.50 -1.17
C TYR A 57 3.66 2.70 -0.91
N ARG A 58 3.64 1.76 0.05
CA ARG A 58 4.78 0.89 0.38
C ARG A 58 5.27 0.13 -0.84
N LEU A 59 4.38 -0.53 -1.57
CA LEU A 59 4.75 -1.37 -2.72
C LEU A 59 5.30 -0.57 -3.90
N GLN A 60 4.89 0.70 -4.07
CA GLN A 60 5.51 1.59 -5.06
C GLN A 60 6.90 2.10 -4.61
N HIS A 61 7.15 2.18 -3.31
CA HIS A 61 8.32 2.85 -2.74
C HIS A 61 9.23 1.92 -1.91
N LEU A 62 9.30 0.63 -2.27
CA LEU A 62 10.26 -0.31 -1.65
C LEU A 62 11.69 0.21 -1.79
N ALA A 63 12.38 0.33 -0.66
CA ALA A 63 13.80 0.65 -0.57
C ALA A 63 14.64 -0.64 -0.54
N PRO A 64 15.93 -0.60 -0.91
CA PRO A 64 16.81 -1.77 -0.81
C PRO A 64 16.89 -2.35 0.62
N SER A 65 16.63 -1.53 1.64
CA SER A 65 16.63 -1.93 3.05
C SER A 65 15.26 -2.39 3.57
N THR A 66 14.21 -2.42 2.73
CA THR A 66 12.88 -2.85 3.15
C THR A 66 12.90 -4.33 3.54
N LYS A 67 12.39 -4.62 4.74
CA LYS A 67 12.35 -6.00 5.27
C LYS A 67 11.33 -6.85 4.51
N PRO A 68 11.56 -8.16 4.32
CA PRO A 68 10.65 -9.05 3.59
C PRO A 68 9.20 -9.03 4.12
N ILE A 69 9.03 -9.02 5.45
CA ILE A 69 7.72 -8.92 6.11
C ILE A 69 6.92 -7.69 5.66
N THR A 70 7.58 -6.55 5.42
CA THR A 70 6.89 -5.32 5.03
C THR A 70 6.27 -5.46 3.63
N THR A 71 7.00 -6.08 2.71
CA THR A 71 6.50 -6.37 1.35
C THR A 71 5.39 -7.41 1.40
N ALA A 72 5.59 -8.51 2.13
CA ALA A 72 4.61 -9.58 2.26
C ALA A 72 3.30 -9.10 2.90
N PHE A 73 3.36 -8.26 3.94
CA PHE A 73 2.17 -7.66 4.55
C PHE A 73 1.40 -6.81 3.55
N ALA A 74 2.08 -5.93 2.83
CA ALA A 74 1.39 -5.09 1.86
C ALA A 74 0.73 -5.93 0.74
N LEU A 75 1.41 -6.97 0.24
CA LEU A 75 0.83 -7.89 -0.75
C LEU A 75 -0.37 -8.68 -0.21
N ASN A 76 -0.25 -9.24 1.00
CA ASN A 76 -1.36 -9.95 1.66
C ASN A 76 -2.59 -9.04 1.80
N ALA A 77 -2.39 -7.79 2.22
CA ALA A 77 -3.49 -6.85 2.39
C ALA A 77 -4.18 -6.51 1.06
N LEU A 78 -3.42 -6.23 0.00
CA LEU A 78 -4.03 -5.95 -1.31
C LEU A 78 -4.76 -7.18 -1.88
N TYR A 79 -4.21 -8.38 -1.73
CA TYR A 79 -4.88 -9.63 -2.07
C TYR A 79 -6.21 -9.79 -1.30
N LEU A 80 -6.18 -9.63 0.03
CA LEU A 80 -7.38 -9.75 0.86
C LEU A 80 -8.46 -8.73 0.47
N VAL A 81 -8.06 -7.48 0.21
CA VAL A 81 -9.01 -6.42 -0.16
C VAL A 81 -9.61 -6.66 -1.54
N PHE A 82 -8.79 -6.95 -2.55
CA PHE A 82 -9.26 -6.97 -3.95
C PHE A 82 -9.74 -8.33 -4.45
N GLU A 83 -9.21 -9.43 -3.91
CA GLU A 83 -9.60 -10.79 -4.33
C GLU A 83 -10.54 -11.46 -3.31
N ARG A 84 -10.49 -11.06 -2.03
CA ARG A 84 -11.30 -11.66 -0.96
C ARG A 84 -12.40 -10.76 -0.41
N GLY A 85 -12.47 -9.51 -0.86
CA GLY A 85 -13.51 -8.55 -0.50
C GLY A 85 -13.39 -7.98 0.92
N PHE A 86 -12.20 -8.06 1.52
CA PHE A 86 -11.96 -7.55 2.87
C PHE A 86 -11.88 -6.02 2.86
N THR A 87 -12.16 -5.41 4.01
CA THR A 87 -11.81 -4.00 4.22
C THR A 87 -10.33 -3.86 4.60
N GLY A 88 -9.78 -2.66 4.49
CA GLY A 88 -8.44 -2.38 5.00
C GLY A 88 -8.31 -2.58 6.52
N VAL A 89 -9.40 -2.43 7.28
CA VAL A 89 -9.41 -2.75 8.72
C VAL A 89 -9.22 -4.24 8.94
N GLN A 90 -9.97 -5.07 8.21
CA GLN A 90 -9.85 -6.54 8.29
C GLN A 90 -8.49 -7.03 7.77
N ALA A 91 -7.92 -6.40 6.76
CA ALA A 91 -6.56 -6.68 6.30
C ALA A 91 -5.51 -6.36 7.39
N ARG A 92 -5.69 -5.25 8.12
CA ARG A 92 -4.84 -4.89 9.26
C ARG A 92 -4.99 -5.87 10.43
N GLU A 93 -6.21 -6.35 10.71
CA GLU A 93 -6.43 -7.42 11.69
C GLU A 93 -5.69 -8.70 11.30
N ALA A 94 -5.73 -9.07 10.02
CA ALA A 94 -4.97 -10.21 9.50
C ALA A 94 -3.47 -10.02 9.73
N HIS A 95 -2.91 -8.82 9.51
CA HIS A 95 -1.50 -8.53 9.83
C HIS A 95 -1.16 -8.78 11.29
N GLY A 96 -2.04 -8.43 12.23
CA GLY A 96 -1.85 -8.71 13.65
C GLY A 96 -1.71 -10.21 13.91
N TYR A 97 -2.67 -11.00 13.42
CA TYR A 97 -2.62 -12.46 13.54
C TYR A 97 -1.38 -13.07 12.87
N LEU A 98 -1.04 -12.61 11.67
CA LEU A 98 0.11 -13.10 10.92
C LEU A 98 1.44 -12.76 11.61
N ALA A 99 1.56 -11.59 12.24
CA ALA A 99 2.74 -11.20 12.99
C ALA A 99 3.03 -12.16 14.17
N ASP A 100 1.97 -12.68 14.80
CA ASP A 100 2.07 -13.57 15.95
C ASP A 100 2.30 -15.04 15.55
N THR A 101 1.95 -15.43 14.32
CA THR A 101 1.89 -16.84 13.89
C THR A 101 2.92 -17.23 12.84
N VAL A 102 3.45 -16.26 12.08
CA VAL A 102 4.40 -16.52 10.99
C VAL A 102 5.79 -16.05 11.37
N ALA A 103 6.71 -17.02 11.53
CA ALA A 103 8.08 -16.74 11.97
C ALA A 103 9.01 -16.27 10.84
N ALA A 104 8.75 -16.64 9.59
CA ALA A 104 9.60 -16.34 8.44
C ALA A 104 8.79 -15.87 7.23
N TRP A 105 9.30 -14.85 6.54
CA TRP A 105 8.62 -14.18 5.44
C TRP A 105 9.42 -14.34 4.16
N PRO A 106 8.79 -14.74 3.04
CA PRO A 106 9.48 -14.85 1.77
C PRO A 106 9.89 -13.48 1.25
N GLU A 107 10.95 -13.47 0.46
CA GLU A 107 11.31 -12.32 -0.35
C GLU A 107 10.47 -12.32 -1.62
N PHE A 108 10.03 -11.14 -2.04
CA PHE A 108 9.34 -10.94 -3.30
C PHE A 108 10.16 -10.00 -4.17
N GLU A 109 10.38 -10.41 -5.42
CA GLU A 109 10.98 -9.52 -6.40
C GLU A 109 10.03 -8.34 -6.70
N ARG A 110 10.60 -7.13 -6.72
CA ARG A 110 9.86 -5.91 -7.02
C ARG A 110 9.17 -6.03 -8.38
N ALA A 111 7.93 -5.57 -8.45
CA ALA A 111 7.21 -5.45 -9.72
C ALA A 111 8.02 -4.66 -10.78
N PRO A 112 7.95 -5.06 -12.07
CA PRO A 112 8.66 -4.39 -13.16
C PRO A 112 8.10 -2.98 -13.46
N SER A 113 6.89 -2.67 -12.98
CA SER A 113 6.29 -1.35 -13.00
C SER A 113 5.69 -1.03 -11.64
N VAL A 114 5.36 0.24 -11.40
CA VAL A 114 4.69 0.68 -10.15
C VAL A 114 3.18 0.86 -10.29
N GLY A 115 2.61 0.52 -11.45
CA GLY A 115 1.21 0.82 -11.80
C GLY A 115 1.06 2.20 -12.45
N ALA A 116 -0.15 2.50 -12.94
CA ALA A 116 -0.47 3.74 -13.64
C ALA A 116 -0.95 4.87 -12.71
N VAL A 117 -1.43 4.50 -11.52
CA VAL A 117 -2.02 5.41 -10.54
C VAL A 117 -1.04 5.59 -9.38
N THR A 118 -0.93 6.80 -8.85
CA THR A 118 -0.01 7.15 -7.77
C THR A 118 -0.73 7.90 -6.66
N VAL A 119 0.03 8.25 -5.61
CA VAL A 119 -0.47 9.10 -4.51
C VAL A 119 -1.01 10.45 -5.00
N PHE A 120 -0.52 10.95 -6.15
CA PHE A 120 -0.97 12.21 -6.73
C PHE A 120 -2.45 12.19 -7.09
N ASP A 121 -2.93 11.09 -7.68
CA ASP A 121 -4.33 10.94 -8.08
C ASP A 121 -5.28 10.99 -6.88
N VAL A 122 -4.83 10.49 -5.72
CA VAL A 122 -5.56 10.58 -4.45
C VAL A 122 -5.53 11.99 -3.88
N ALA A 123 -4.36 12.64 -3.91
CA ALA A 123 -4.20 14.00 -3.40
C ALA A 123 -5.04 15.02 -4.18
N MET A 124 -5.27 14.78 -5.48
CA MET A 124 -6.08 15.63 -6.34
C MET A 124 -7.60 15.43 -6.20
N ALA A 125 -8.05 14.47 -5.39
CA ALA A 125 -9.47 14.26 -5.15
C ALA A 125 -10.12 15.48 -4.49
N GLY A 126 -11.22 15.97 -5.05
CA GLY A 126 -11.91 17.17 -4.58
C GLY A 126 -12.92 16.92 -3.45
N THR A 127 -13.24 15.65 -3.17
CA THR A 127 -14.23 15.26 -2.15
C THR A 127 -13.81 14.00 -1.39
N VAL A 128 -14.40 13.76 -0.22
CA VAL A 128 -14.17 12.54 0.58
C VAL A 128 -14.54 11.27 -0.21
N ALA A 129 -15.65 11.30 -0.95
CA ALA A 129 -16.08 10.18 -1.78
C ALA A 129 -15.08 9.89 -2.91
N GLU A 130 -14.64 10.95 -3.61
CA GLU A 130 -13.65 10.82 -4.66
C GLU A 130 -12.31 10.32 -4.12
N HIS A 131 -11.90 10.77 -2.93
CA HIS A 131 -10.68 10.27 -2.28
C HIS A 131 -10.76 8.76 -2.04
N ALA A 132 -11.90 8.25 -1.55
CA ALA A 132 -12.12 6.82 -1.38
C ALA A 132 -12.04 6.05 -2.70
N ASP A 133 -12.59 6.60 -3.79
CA ASP A 133 -12.53 6.00 -5.12
C ASP A 133 -11.09 5.97 -5.65
N ARG A 134 -10.34 7.07 -5.50
CA ARG A 134 -8.93 7.16 -5.90
C ARG A 134 -8.04 6.22 -5.11
N VAL A 135 -8.27 6.03 -3.81
CA VAL A 135 -7.50 5.04 -3.01
C VAL A 135 -7.76 3.61 -3.50
N GLN A 136 -9.01 3.27 -3.83
CA GLN A 136 -9.34 1.97 -4.39
C GLN A 136 -8.69 1.76 -5.76
N GLU A 137 -8.77 2.75 -6.64
CA GLU A 137 -8.18 2.75 -7.96
C GLU A 137 -6.65 2.61 -7.87
N TRP A 138 -6.02 3.36 -6.97
CA TRP A 138 -4.59 3.28 -6.70
C TRP A 138 -4.17 1.89 -6.20
N GLY A 139 -4.88 1.35 -5.20
CA GLY A 139 -4.60 0.02 -4.69
C GLY A 139 -4.75 -1.07 -5.77
N ARG A 140 -5.79 -1.01 -6.61
CA ARG A 140 -5.97 -1.96 -7.73
C ARG A 140 -4.85 -1.84 -8.76
N SER A 141 -4.46 -0.63 -9.12
CA SER A 141 -3.35 -0.37 -10.04
C SER A 141 -2.04 -0.97 -9.51
N VAL A 142 -1.74 -0.75 -8.22
CA VAL A 142 -0.56 -1.34 -7.59
C VAL A 142 -0.67 -2.86 -7.53
N TRP A 143 -1.82 -3.41 -7.12
CA TRP A 143 -2.02 -4.85 -7.10
C TRP A 143 -1.79 -5.49 -8.47
N ALA A 144 -2.36 -4.91 -9.53
CA ALA A 144 -2.17 -5.38 -10.90
C ALA A 144 -0.70 -5.33 -11.36
N ALA A 145 0.07 -4.31 -10.95
CA ALA A 145 1.49 -4.21 -11.24
C ALA A 145 2.30 -5.38 -10.63
N TRP A 146 1.82 -5.97 -9.53
CA TRP A 146 2.40 -7.13 -8.86
C TRP A 146 1.82 -8.48 -9.32
N SER A 147 1.17 -8.53 -10.49
CA SER A 147 0.54 -9.74 -11.04
C SER A 147 1.44 -10.96 -11.16
N HIS A 148 2.76 -10.77 -11.28
CA HIS A 148 3.72 -11.87 -11.37
C HIS A 148 3.80 -12.73 -10.10
N VAL A 149 3.37 -12.22 -8.94
CA VAL A 149 3.39 -12.95 -7.65
C VAL A 149 2.00 -13.26 -7.11
N HIS A 150 0.92 -12.97 -7.85
CA HIS A 150 -0.46 -13.15 -7.35
C HIS A 150 -0.73 -14.57 -6.87
N ALA A 151 -0.31 -15.58 -7.64
CA ALA A 151 -0.51 -16.98 -7.28
C ALA A 151 0.24 -17.35 -5.99
N ASP A 152 1.47 -16.90 -5.83
CA ASP A 152 2.30 -17.17 -4.66
C ASP A 152 1.74 -16.47 -3.42
N VAL A 153 1.33 -15.20 -3.56
CA VAL A 153 0.69 -14.43 -2.48
C VAL A 153 -0.61 -15.11 -2.07
N ALA A 154 -1.49 -15.45 -3.01
CA ALA A 154 -2.76 -16.10 -2.69
C ALA A 154 -2.54 -17.44 -1.96
N ALA A 155 -1.67 -18.31 -2.48
CA ALA A 155 -1.37 -19.61 -1.87
C ALA A 155 -0.66 -19.49 -0.50
N MET A 156 0.12 -18.43 -0.29
CA MET A 156 0.74 -18.13 0.99
C MET A 156 -0.30 -17.60 1.98
N THR A 157 -1.01 -16.53 1.63
CA THR A 157 -1.98 -15.85 2.50
C THR A 157 -3.09 -16.80 2.93
N ASP A 158 -3.67 -17.57 2.00
CA ASP A 158 -4.77 -18.49 2.32
C ASP A 158 -4.34 -19.59 3.29
N ARG A 159 -3.12 -20.10 3.14
CA ARG A 159 -2.56 -21.12 4.03
C ARG A 159 -2.24 -20.55 5.40
N GLN A 160 -1.71 -19.33 5.46
CA GLN A 160 -1.38 -18.65 6.70
C GLN A 160 -2.63 -18.23 7.49
N LEU A 161 -3.74 -17.95 6.81
CA LEU A 161 -5.01 -17.56 7.41
C LEU A 161 -6.01 -18.73 7.49
N ASP A 162 -5.56 -19.97 7.33
CA ASP A 162 -6.44 -21.13 7.45
C ASP A 162 -7.07 -21.16 8.85
N GLY A 163 -8.39 -21.34 8.90
CA GLY A 163 -9.18 -21.25 10.13
C GLY A 163 -9.33 -19.85 10.76
N TRP A 164 -8.56 -18.84 10.33
CA TRP A 164 -8.70 -17.46 10.83
C TRP A 164 -9.85 -16.72 10.17
N ARG A 165 -10.54 -15.85 10.91
CA ARG A 165 -11.61 -14.98 10.41
C ARG A 165 -11.46 -13.58 10.99
N PRO A 166 -11.74 -12.53 10.19
CA PRO A 166 -11.74 -11.16 10.69
C PRO A 166 -12.88 -10.97 11.71
N THR A 167 -12.74 -9.96 12.57
CA THR A 167 -13.85 -9.54 13.42
C THR A 167 -14.98 -8.91 12.59
N ALA A 168 -16.21 -9.12 13.05
CA ALA A 168 -17.43 -8.63 12.40
C ALA A 168 -17.62 -7.12 12.57
#